data_AF-A0A2G9ULA2-F1
#
_entry.id   AF-A0A2G9ULA2-F1
#
_cell.length_a   1.000
_cell.length_b   1.000
_cell.length_c   1.000
_cell.angle_alpha   90.00
_cell.angle_beta   90.00
_cell.angle_gamma   90.00
#
_symmetry.space_group_name_H-M   'P 1'
#
loop_
_entity.id
_entity.type
_entity.pdbx_description
1 polymer ?
#
loop_
_entity_poly.entity_id
_entity_poly.type
_entity_poly.pdbx_seq_one_letter_code
_entity_poly.pdbx_strand_id
1 'polypeptide(L)' 'MVTLRTTEPQEIETAAEVLGQALGFFHTHSRYDRDQFITVGRLVRPVHVGDNHDSTYDYGSLMHYGATG' A
#
# COMPACT_ATOMS: atom_id res chain seq x y z
N MET A 1 2.61 19.27 -16.44
CA MET A 1 3.90 19.15 -15.72
C MET A 1 3.59 19.23 -14.23
N VAL A 2 3.61 18.10 -13.53
CA VAL A 2 3.41 18.07 -12.08
C VAL A 2 4.77 18.39 -11.45
N THR A 3 4.86 19.52 -10.77
CA THR A 3 6.07 19.92 -10.04
C THR A 3 5.88 19.50 -8.58
N LEU A 4 6.54 18.44 -8.16
CA LEU A 4 6.61 18.04 -6.75
C LEU A 4 7.82 18.75 -6.12
N ARG A 5 7.57 19.72 -5.23
CA ARG A 5 8.59 20.27 -4.35
C ARG A 5 8.57 19.40 -3.08
N THR A 6 9.51 18.48 -2.94
CA THR A 6 9.55 17.58 -1.77
C THR A 6 10.67 18.05 -0.84
N THR A 7 10.33 18.69 0.27
CA THR A 7 11.32 19.14 1.25
C THR A 7 11.26 18.35 2.55
N GLU A 8 10.17 17.61 2.80
CA GLU A 8 10.01 16.78 4.00
C GLU A 8 9.87 15.29 3.65
N PRO A 9 10.45 14.36 4.44
CA PRO A 9 10.35 12.91 4.20
C PRO A 9 8.91 12.40 4.02
N GLN A 10 7.97 12.94 4.80
CA GLN A 10 6.55 12.56 4.72
C GLN A 10 5.90 12.95 3.38
N GLU A 11 6.36 14.04 2.75
CA GLU A 11 5.88 14.45 1.43
C GLU A 11 6.39 13.53 0.33
N ILE A 12 7.62 13.03 0.45
CA ILE A 12 8.21 12.05 -0.49
C ILE A 12 7.43 10.73 -0.41
N GLU A 13 7.18 10.25 0.81
CA GLU A 13 6.39 9.03 1.04
C GLU A 13 4.99 9.16 0.43
N THR A 14 4.30 10.27 0.72
CA THR A 14 2.96 10.55 0.16
C THR A 14 3.00 10.63 -1.37
N ALA A 15 3.98 11.33 -1.93
CA ALA A 15 4.10 11.47 -3.38
C ALA A 15 4.34 10.12 -4.07
N ALA A 16 5.20 9.28 -3.50
CA ALA A 16 5.49 7.96 -4.04
C ALA A 16 4.28 7.02 -3.90
N GLU A 17 3.49 7.10 -2.83
CA GLU A 17 2.25 6.33 -2.67
C GLU A 17 1.21 6.70 -3.75
N VAL A 18 1.03 8.01 -3.99
CA VAL A 18 0.11 8.52 -5.02
C VAL A 18 0.57 8.12 -6.42
N LEU A 19 1.87 8.19 -6.71
CA LEU A 19 2.42 7.72 -7.98
C LEU A 19 2.21 6.21 -8.15
N GLY A 20 2.39 5.42 -7.09
CA GLY A 20 2.08 3.99 -7.07
C GLY A 20 0.62 3.72 -7.43
N GLN A 21 -0.32 4.40 -6.79
CA GLN A 21 -1.76 4.28 -7.10
C GLN A 21 -2.06 4.68 -8.55
N ALA A 22 -1.44 5.73 -9.07
CA ALA A 22 -1.61 6.18 -10.46
C ALA A 22 -1.09 5.15 -11.49
N LEU A 23 -0.08 4.34 -11.11
CA LEU A 23 0.44 3.24 -11.92
C LEU A 23 -0.35 1.94 -11.77
N GLY A 24 -1.31 1.87 -10.85
CA GLY A 24 -2.13 0.68 -10.61
C GLY A 24 -1.66 -0.20 -9.45
N PHE A 25 -0.77 0.29 -8.57
CA PHE A 25 -0.48 -0.40 -7.31
C PHE A 25 -1.59 -0.14 -6.29
N PHE A 26 -2.03 -1.21 -5.63
CA PHE A 26 -3.03 -1.15 -4.56
C PHE A 26 -2.37 -1.31 -3.20
N HIS A 27 -3.08 -0.94 -2.13
CA HIS A 27 -2.55 -1.10 -0.79
C HIS A 27 -2.22 -2.56 -0.48
N THR A 28 -1.03 -2.81 0.07
CA THR A 28 -0.54 -4.17 0.37
C THR A 28 -1.47 -4.91 1.33
N HIS A 29 -2.02 -4.20 2.32
CA HIS A 29 -3.00 -4.74 3.27
C HIS A 29 -4.40 -4.97 2.66
N SER A 30 -4.60 -4.71 1.36
CA SER A 30 -5.84 -5.02 0.64
C SER A 30 -5.74 -6.26 -0.24
N ARG A 31 -4.54 -6.87 -0.33
CA ARG A 31 -4.31 -8.13 -1.06
C ARG A 31 -5.29 -9.23 -0.65
N TYR A 32 -5.58 -10.12 -1.59
CA TYR A 32 -6.49 -11.24 -1.36
C TYR A 32 -5.95 -12.26 -0.34
N ASP A 33 -4.62 -12.41 -0.25
CA ASP A 33 -3.91 -13.33 0.64
C ASP A 33 -3.47 -12.69 1.97
N ARG A 34 -3.82 -11.41 2.22
CA ARG A 34 -3.35 -10.65 3.40
C ARG A 34 -3.64 -11.36 4.73
N ASP A 35 -4.73 -12.13 4.82
CA ASP A 35 -5.18 -12.75 6.07
C ASP A 35 -4.23 -13.90 6.47
N GLN A 36 -3.29 -14.29 5.59
CA GLN A 36 -2.16 -15.18 5.91
C GLN A 36 -1.01 -14.45 6.64
N PHE A 37 -1.00 -13.11 6.65
CA PHE A 37 0.12 -12.28 7.13
C PHE A 37 -0.28 -11.31 8.24
N ILE A 38 -1.49 -10.74 8.16
CA ILE A 38 -1.98 -9.75 9.14
C ILE A 38 -3.39 -10.10 9.63
N THR A 39 -3.73 -9.61 10.83
CA THR A 39 -5.10 -9.64 11.36
C THR A 39 -5.67 -8.22 11.35
N VAL A 40 -6.83 -8.03 10.73
CA VAL A 40 -7.49 -6.71 10.65
C VAL A 40 -8.71 -6.68 11.59
N GLY A 41 -8.71 -5.76 12.55
CA GLY A 41 -9.77 -5.69 13.57
C GLY A 41 -11.14 -5.21 13.07
N ARG A 42 -11.18 -4.45 11.96
CA ARG A 42 -12.42 -4.02 11.28
C ARG A 42 -12.52 -4.70 9.92
N LEU A 43 -13.71 -5.22 9.59
CA LEU A 43 -13.98 -5.94 8.35
C LEU A 43 -13.90 -5.01 7.12
N VAL A 44 -12.69 -4.77 6.62
CA VAL A 44 -12.47 -4.34 5.24
C VAL A 44 -12.38 -5.62 4.42
N ARG A 45 -13.33 -5.86 3.50
CA ARG A 45 -13.27 -7.07 2.66
C ARG A 45 -11.99 -7.06 1.83
N PRO A 46 -11.28 -8.19 1.68
CA PRO A 46 -10.16 -8.25 0.76
C PRO A 46 -10.69 -7.95 -0.64
N VAL A 47 -10.02 -7.01 -1.31
CA VAL A 47 -10.38 -6.68 -2.67
C VAL A 47 -9.54 -7.59 -3.56
N HIS A 48 -10.20 -8.44 -4.34
CA HIS A 48 -9.51 -9.28 -5.32
C HIS A 48 -9.13 -8.41 -6.52
N VAL A 49 -8.11 -7.58 -6.37
CA VAL A 49 -7.52 -6.82 -7.46
C VAL A 49 -6.17 -7.40 -7.82
N GLY A 50 -6.09 -7.96 -9.02
CA GLY A 50 -4.84 -8.42 -9.61
C GLY A 50 -4.28 -9.70 -8.99
N ASP A 51 -3.10 -10.06 -9.49
CA ASP A 51 -2.22 -11.09 -8.93
C ASP A 51 -1.09 -10.39 -8.17
N ASN A 52 -0.42 -11.10 -7.28
CA ASN A 52 0.66 -10.55 -6.46
C ASN A 52 1.99 -10.41 -7.22
N HIS A 53 2.00 -10.67 -8.53
CA HIS A 53 3.17 -10.56 -9.42
C HIS A 53 4.39 -11.29 -8.83
N ASP A 54 4.19 -12.51 -8.34
CA ASP A 54 5.19 -13.36 -7.68
C ASP A 54 5.87 -12.72 -6.44
N SER A 55 5.32 -11.64 -5.89
CA SER A 55 5.89 -10.91 -4.76
C SER A 55 5.28 -11.36 -3.42
N THR A 56 6.16 -11.70 -2.48
CA THR A 56 5.77 -11.99 -1.09
C THR A 56 5.20 -10.75 -0.38
N TYR A 57 4.47 -10.95 0.72
CA TYR A 57 3.91 -9.84 1.48
C TYR A 57 5.00 -9.01 2.15
N ASP A 58 5.03 -7.69 1.90
CA ASP A 58 6.01 -6.76 2.46
C ASP A 58 5.35 -5.79 3.46
N TYR A 59 5.68 -5.94 4.74
CA TYR A 59 5.19 -5.08 5.82
C TYR A 59 5.79 -3.67 5.77
N GLY A 60 6.96 -3.48 5.16
CA GLY A 60 7.64 -2.20 5.00
C GLY A 60 7.29 -1.50 3.68
N SER A 61 6.39 -2.08 2.88
CA SER A 61 5.95 -1.49 1.63
C SER A 61 5.34 -0.12 1.88
N LEU A 62 5.68 0.86 1.03
CA LEU A 62 5.05 2.17 1.02
C LEU A 62 3.52 2.11 0.82
N MET A 63 3.04 1.01 0.23
CA MET A 63 1.62 0.76 0.01
C MET A 63 0.94 0.08 1.22
N HIS A 64 1.67 -0.20 2.30
CA HIS A 64 1.15 -0.77 3.53
C HIS A 64 0.84 0.33 4.55
N TYR A 65 -0.40 0.39 5.05
CA TYR A 65 -0.75 1.34 6.11
C TYR A 65 -0.13 0.93 7.44
N GLY A 66 0.21 1.92 8.27
CA GLY A 66 0.66 1.67 9.64
C GLY A 66 -0.42 0.94 10.46
N ALA A 67 0.03 0.10 11.39
CA ALA A 67 -0.85 -0.50 12.38
C ALA A 67 -1.16 0.51 13.49
N THR A 68 -2.43 0.63 13.86
CA THR A 68 -2.88 1.35 15.06
C THR A 68 -3.13 0.33 16.18
N GLY A 69 -2.51 0.54 17.34
CA GLY A 69 -2.72 -0.28 18.54
C GLY A 69 -4.02 0.03 19.28
#